data_AF-A0AAD7XQE0-F1
#
_entry.id   AF-A0AAD7XQE0-F1
#
_cell.length_a   1.000
_cell.length_b   1.000
_cell.length_c   1.000
_cell.angle_alpha   90.00
_cell.angle_beta   90.00
_cell.angle_gamma   90.00
#
_symmetry.space_group_name_H-M   'P 1'
#
loop_
_entity.id
_entity.type
_entity.pdbx_description
1 polymer ?
#
loop_
_entity_poly.entity_id
_entity_poly.type
_entity_poly.pdbx_seq_one_letter_code
_entity_poly.pdbx_strand_id
1 'polypeptide(L)'
;MSRLLIWVALTLSASAFTLSGPGFAHRRLAAAEINYADMTVEALEEELRSAHKKMFEMRLDRQQSKRKDFKSSEYRKLKKKIAQIMPIFESKNMPVDEGDEPKAEPGTEDK
;
A
#
# COMPACT_ATOMS: atom_id res chain seq x y z
N MET A 1 -54.54 19.74 -19.73
CA MET A 1 -53.71 20.76 -19.05
C MET A 1 -52.97 20.06 -17.90
N SER A 2 -51.81 19.46 -18.17
CA SER A 2 -50.48 19.97 -17.71
C SER A 2 -50.33 19.89 -16.18
N ARG A 3 -49.87 18.77 -15.59
CA ARG A 3 -48.45 18.45 -15.29
C ARG A 3 -47.64 19.67 -14.82
N LEU A 4 -47.55 19.86 -13.50
CA LEU A 4 -46.54 20.60 -12.71
C LEU A 4 -47.20 20.74 -11.32
N LEU A 5 -46.74 20.09 -10.27
CA LEU A 5 -45.63 20.60 -9.48
C LEU A 5 -44.93 19.46 -8.74
N ILE A 6 -43.66 19.39 -9.07
CA ILE A 6 -42.60 18.54 -8.59
C ILE A 6 -42.08 19.15 -7.26
N TRP A 7 -41.94 18.29 -6.25
CA TRP A 7 -40.86 18.32 -5.24
C TRP A 7 -40.88 19.40 -4.15
N VAL A 8 -41.47 19.07 -2.99
CA VAL A 8 -41.01 19.60 -1.68
C VAL A 8 -41.15 18.51 -0.61
N ALA A 9 -40.53 17.35 -0.83
CA ALA A 9 -40.52 16.26 0.16
C ALA A 9 -39.12 15.70 0.40
N LEU A 10 -38.08 16.53 0.22
CA LEU A 10 -36.69 16.08 0.32
C LEU A 10 -35.74 17.13 0.94
N THR A 11 -36.09 17.76 2.06
CA THR A 11 -35.13 18.63 2.78
C THR A 11 -35.33 18.67 4.30
N LEU A 12 -35.79 17.59 4.93
CA LEU A 12 -35.88 17.54 6.40
C LEU A 12 -35.33 16.24 7.00
N SER A 13 -34.09 15.88 6.67
CA SER A 13 -33.36 14.84 7.41
C SER A 13 -31.86 15.04 7.26
N ALA A 14 -31.32 16.05 7.94
CA ALA A 14 -29.87 16.28 7.98
C ALA A 14 -29.46 17.03 9.26
N SER A 15 -29.59 16.39 10.42
CA SER A 15 -28.75 16.69 11.61
C SER A 15 -28.99 15.69 12.75
N ALA A 16 -28.75 14.40 12.50
CA ALA A 16 -28.63 13.41 13.57
C ALA A 16 -27.55 12.36 13.22
N PHE A 17 -26.38 12.83 12.79
CA PHE A 17 -25.16 12.05 12.89
C PHE A 17 -24.40 12.53 14.12
N THR A 18 -24.81 12.05 15.28
CA THR A 18 -23.97 12.08 16.48
C THR A 18 -22.76 11.18 16.19
N LEU A 19 -21.64 11.81 15.87
CA LEU A 19 -20.32 11.21 15.77
C LEU A 19 -19.92 10.69 17.17
N SER A 20 -20.32 9.47 17.53
CA SER A 20 -19.86 8.86 18.77
C SER A 20 -19.79 7.34 18.64
N GLY A 21 -18.62 6.87 18.22
CA GLY A 21 -18.18 5.49 18.40
C GLY A 21 -17.05 5.10 17.46
N PRO A 22 -16.17 4.17 17.86
CA PRO A 22 -15.46 4.04 19.13
C PRO A 22 -14.05 4.61 19.00
N GLY A 23 -13.47 5.10 20.11
CA GLY A 23 -12.06 5.50 20.15
C GLY A 23 -11.18 4.34 19.68
N PHE A 24 -10.55 4.51 18.53
CA PHE A 24 -9.52 3.61 18.04
C PHE A 24 -8.39 3.63 19.06
N ALA A 25 -8.36 2.62 19.92
CA ALA A 25 -7.23 2.35 20.79
C ALA A 25 -5.99 2.22 19.88
N HIS A 26 -5.13 3.23 19.91
CA HIS A 26 -3.82 3.18 19.30
C HIS A 26 -3.00 2.10 20.01
N ARG A 27 -3.18 0.84 19.58
CA ARG A 27 -2.36 -0.28 20.01
C ARG A 27 -1.01 -0.11 19.31
N ARG A 28 -0.16 0.75 19.87
CA ARG A 28 1.27 0.82 19.53
C ARG A 28 1.91 -0.48 20.00
N LEU A 29 1.74 -1.53 19.20
CA LEU A 29 2.57 -2.72 19.30
C LEU A 29 3.92 -2.31 18.75
N ALA A 30 4.83 -1.95 19.66
CA ALA A 30 6.26 -1.90 19.41
C ALA A 30 6.74 -3.32 19.06
N ALA A 31 6.40 -3.78 17.86
CA ALA A 31 7.14 -4.85 17.22
C ALA A 31 8.51 -4.23 16.89
N ALA A 32 9.59 -4.87 17.32
CA ALA A 32 10.94 -4.50 16.93
C ALA A 32 10.95 -4.21 15.41
N GLU A 33 11.01 -2.93 15.06
CA GLU A 33 11.02 -2.51 13.67
C GLU A 33 12.40 -2.91 13.16
N ILE A 34 12.42 -4.00 12.39
CA ILE A 34 13.64 -4.40 11.69
C ILE A 34 13.97 -3.23 10.76
N ASN A 35 15.10 -2.58 11.00
CA ASN A 35 15.57 -1.46 10.19
C ASN A 35 16.09 -1.98 8.84
N TYR A 36 15.17 -2.16 7.89
CA TYR A 36 15.48 -2.59 6.52
C TYR A 36 16.35 -1.56 5.76
N ALA A 37 16.38 -0.31 6.23
CA ALA A 37 17.21 0.75 5.63
C ALA A 37 18.72 0.44 5.70
N ASP A 38 19.17 -0.20 6.79
CA ASP A 38 20.59 -0.47 7.03
C ASP A 38 21.07 -1.77 6.34
N MET A 39 20.16 -2.58 5.80
CA MET A 39 20.49 -3.86 5.18
C MET A 39 21.11 -3.67 3.78
N THR A 40 22.04 -4.54 3.40
CA THR A 40 22.62 -4.58 2.04
C THR A 40 21.56 -4.96 1.01
N VAL A 41 21.79 -4.62 -0.26
CA VAL A 41 20.87 -4.96 -1.37
C VAL A 41 20.65 -6.48 -1.46
N GLU A 42 21.72 -7.26 -1.32
CA GLU A 42 21.66 -8.74 -1.30
C GLU A 42 20.78 -9.25 -0.16
N ALA A 43 20.95 -8.70 1.05
CA ALA A 43 20.15 -9.11 2.20
C ALA A 43 18.66 -8.75 2.02
N LEU A 44 18.36 -7.59 1.42
CA LEU A 44 16.99 -7.20 1.08
C LEU A 44 16.38 -8.13 0.02
N GLU A 45 17.17 -8.56 -0.96
CA GLU A 45 16.73 -9.53 -1.98
C GLU A 45 16.42 -10.90 -1.37
N GLU A 46 17.30 -11.40 -0.50
CA GLU A 46 17.09 -12.67 0.21
C GLU A 46 15.85 -12.63 1.10
N GLU A 47 15.61 -11.52 1.78
CA GLU A 47 14.40 -11.31 2.57
C GLU A 47 13.12 -11.28 1.70
N LEU A 48 13.16 -10.63 0.55
CA LEU A 48 12.03 -10.64 -0.40
C LEU A 48 11.79 -12.05 -0.96
N ARG A 49 12.85 -12.73 -1.37
CA ARG A 49 12.78 -14.08 -1.95
C ARG A 49 12.22 -15.08 -0.94
N SER A 50 12.69 -15.04 0.30
CA SER A 50 12.18 -15.89 1.38
C SER A 50 10.71 -15.58 1.73
N ALA A 51 10.32 -14.30 1.76
CA ALA A 51 8.94 -13.90 2.00
C ALA A 51 7.98 -14.37 0.88
N HIS A 52 8.38 -14.21 -0.38
CA HIS A 52 7.63 -14.69 -1.54
C HIS A 52 7.50 -16.22 -1.55
N LYS A 53 8.61 -16.94 -1.28
CA LYS A 53 8.60 -18.41 -1.20
C LYS A 53 7.62 -18.89 -0.15
N LYS A 54 7.64 -18.31 1.05
CA LYS A 54 6.72 -18.66 2.13
C LYS A 54 5.27 -18.36 1.78
N MET A 55 4.99 -17.24 1.10
CA MET A 55 3.64 -16.94 0.62
C MET A 55 3.16 -17.95 -0.44
N PHE A 56 4.06 -18.41 -1.30
CA PHE A 56 3.76 -19.42 -2.31
C PHE A 56 3.46 -20.78 -1.67
N GLU A 57 4.28 -21.23 -0.73
CA GLU A 57 4.04 -22.44 0.08
C GLU A 57 2.67 -22.38 0.76
N MET A 58 2.35 -21.28 1.44
CA MET A 58 1.04 -21.11 2.07
C MET A 58 -0.14 -21.15 1.10
N ARG A 59 0.06 -20.69 -0.15
CA ARG A 59 -0.97 -20.79 -1.21
C ARG A 59 -1.12 -22.22 -1.71
N LEU A 60 0.00 -22.92 -1.90
CA LEU A 60 -0.01 -24.34 -2.27
C LEU A 60 -0.70 -25.18 -1.18
N ASP A 61 -0.34 -24.98 0.09
CA ASP A 61 -0.96 -25.64 1.23
C ASP A 61 -2.47 -25.39 1.25
N ARG A 62 -2.91 -24.17 0.97
CA ARG A 62 -4.34 -23.83 0.89
C ARG A 62 -5.04 -24.57 -0.24
N GLN A 63 -4.41 -24.70 -1.40
CA GLN A 63 -4.97 -25.42 -2.56
C GLN A 63 -5.02 -26.93 -2.31
N GLN A 64 -3.94 -27.51 -1.78
CA GLN A 64 -3.82 -28.95 -1.56
C GLN A 64 -4.70 -29.43 -0.41
N SER A 65 -4.74 -28.68 0.69
CA SER A 65 -5.37 -29.19 1.91
C SER A 65 -6.90 -29.04 1.92
N LYS A 66 -7.50 -28.15 1.12
CA LYS A 66 -8.90 -27.69 1.28
C LYS A 66 -9.26 -27.36 2.76
N ARG A 67 -8.26 -27.18 3.64
CA ARG A 67 -8.45 -27.04 5.09
C ARG A 67 -8.78 -25.59 5.44
N LYS A 68 -9.61 -25.44 6.48
CA LYS A 68 -9.99 -24.15 7.07
C LYS A 68 -8.84 -23.44 7.81
N ASP A 69 -7.71 -24.10 8.01
CA ASP A 69 -6.61 -23.64 8.88
C ASP A 69 -5.58 -22.74 8.16
N PHE A 70 -6.01 -22.01 7.12
CA PHE A 70 -5.14 -21.05 6.46
C PHE A 70 -4.75 -19.95 7.45
N LYS A 71 -3.45 -19.85 7.74
CA LYS A 71 -2.89 -18.85 8.66
C LYS A 71 -2.89 -17.45 8.03
N SER A 72 -4.07 -16.86 7.89
CA SER A 72 -4.27 -15.56 7.26
C SER A 72 -3.49 -14.42 7.92
N SER A 73 -3.28 -14.50 9.25
CA SER A 73 -2.47 -13.55 10.00
C SER A 73 -1.00 -13.58 9.60
N GLU A 74 -0.41 -14.76 9.40
CA GLU A 74 0.97 -14.92 8.93
C GLU A 74 1.13 -14.41 7.49
N TYR A 75 0.16 -14.71 6.62
CA TYR A 75 0.15 -14.22 5.24
C TYR A 75 0.08 -12.68 5.18
N ARG A 76 -0.71 -12.07 6.07
CA ARG A 76 -0.82 -10.61 6.17
C ARG A 76 0.48 -9.96 6.67
N LYS A 77 1.18 -10.61 7.61
CA LYS A 77 2.51 -10.17 8.07
C LYS A 77 3.54 -10.23 6.95
N LEU A 78 3.57 -11.31 6.17
CA LEU A 78 4.46 -11.46 5.02
C LEU A 78 4.21 -10.38 3.96
N LYS A 79 2.94 -10.10 3.64
CA LYS A 79 2.57 -8.99 2.76
C LYS A 79 3.06 -7.65 3.28
N LYS A 80 2.90 -7.37 4.58
CA LYS A 80 3.37 -6.13 5.20
C LYS A 80 4.90 -6.01 5.10
N LYS A 81 5.63 -7.11 5.35
CA LYS A 81 7.09 -7.17 5.23
C LYS A 81 7.54 -6.83 3.81
N ILE A 82 6.95 -7.44 2.78
CA ILE A 82 7.25 -7.14 1.37
C ILE A 82 6.97 -5.67 1.03
N ALA A 83 5.83 -5.13 1.47
CA ALA A 83 5.47 -3.74 1.23
C ALA A 83 6.43 -2.73 1.89
N GLN A 84 7.12 -3.12 2.96
CA GLN A 84 8.14 -2.31 3.62
C GLN A 84 9.50 -2.40 2.93
N ILE A 85 9.88 -3.60 2.47
CA ILE A 85 11.20 -3.86 1.87
C ILE A 85 11.26 -3.40 0.40
N MET A 86 10.19 -3.61 -0.37
CA MET A 86 10.19 -3.38 -1.82
C MET A 86 10.61 -1.94 -2.20
N PRO A 87 10.07 -0.87 -1.58
CA PRO A 87 10.48 0.50 -1.95
C PRO A 87 11.95 0.78 -1.65
N ILE A 88 12.49 0.21 -0.56
CA ILE A 88 13.89 0.38 -0.16
C ILE A 88 14.79 -0.37 -1.15
N PHE A 89 14.41 -1.59 -1.52
CA PHE A 89 15.12 -2.38 -2.51
C PHE A 89 15.13 -1.70 -3.89
N GLU A 90 13.99 -1.16 -4.33
CA GLU A 90 13.88 -0.39 -5.58
C GLU A 90 14.76 0.86 -5.54
N SER A 91 14.74 1.64 -4.44
CA SER A 91 15.57 2.84 -4.30
C SER A 91 17.08 2.56 -4.30
N LYS A 92 17.49 1.35 -3.90
CA LYS A 92 18.91 0.96 -3.90
C LYS A 92 19.35 0.34 -5.24
N ASN A 93 18.42 -0.21 -6.02
CA ASN A 93 18.70 -0.85 -7.31
C ASN A 93 18.49 0.05 -8.51
N MET A 94 17.59 1.03 -8.42
CA MET A 94 17.47 2.06 -9.44
C MET A 94 18.37 3.23 -9.01
N PRO A 95 19.51 3.46 -9.67
CA PRO A 95 20.18 4.74 -9.51
C PRO A 95 19.17 5.83 -9.86
N VAL A 96 19.04 6.84 -9.00
CA VAL A 96 18.26 8.04 -9.27
C VAL A 96 18.70 8.55 -10.64
N ASP A 97 17.77 8.61 -11.59
CA ASP A 97 17.99 9.21 -12.89
C ASP A 97 18.16 10.71 -12.65
N GLU A 98 19.39 11.12 -12.31
CA GLU A 98 19.77 12.52 -12.15
C GLU A 98 19.76 13.17 -13.53
N GLY A 99 18.64 13.79 -13.85
CA GLY A 99 18.58 14.93 -14.75
C GLY A 99 18.45 14.59 -16.24
N ASP A 100 17.21 14.55 -16.71
CA ASP A 100 16.90 15.22 -17.97
C ASP A 100 17.32 16.71 -17.81
N GLU A 101 18.56 17.02 -18.17
CA GLU A 101 18.95 18.40 -18.43
C GLU A 101 17.93 18.99 -19.42
N PRO A 102 17.26 20.11 -19.10
CA PRO A 102 16.51 20.81 -20.13
C PRO A 102 17.53 21.26 -21.17
N LYS A 103 17.55 20.57 -22.32
CA LYS A 103 18.29 21.02 -23.49
C LYS A 103 17.85 22.46 -23.75
N ALA A 104 18.75 23.39 -23.48
CA ALA A 104 18.54 24.79 -23.80
C ALA A 104 18.22 24.86 -25.30
N GLU A 105 16.97 25.23 -25.61
CA GLU A 105 16.59 25.59 -26.96
C GLU A 105 17.52 26.75 -27.38
N PRO A 106 18.35 26.59 -28.43
CA PRO A 106 19.12 27.72 -28.93
C PRO A 106 18.12 28.73 -29.47
N GLY A 107 18.09 29.90 -28.83
CA GLY A 107 17.23 31.01 -29.18
C GLY A 107 17.27 31.26 -30.69
N THR A 108 16.08 31.37 -31.26
CA THR A 108 15.86 32.00 -32.56
C THR A 108 16.29 33.46 -32.42
N GLU A 109 17.55 33.74 -32.76
CA GLU A 109 18.00 35.11 -32.97
C GLU A 109 17.35 35.63 -34.26
N ASP A 110 16.37 36.50 -34.07
CA ASP A 110 15.91 37.43 -35.09
C ASP A 110 17.08 38.30 -35.54
N LYS A 111 17.43 38.25 -36.84
CA LYS A 111 17.92 39.39 -37.65
C LYS A 111 18.01 39.04 -39.13
#